data_AF-A0A0X3VGX0-F1
#
_entry.id   AF-A0A0X3VGX0-F1
#
_cell.length_a   1.000
_cell.length_b   1.000
_cell.length_c   1.000
_cell.angle_alpha   90.00
_cell.angle_beta   90.00
_cell.angle_gamma   90.00
#
_symmetry.space_group_name_H-M   'P 1'
#
loop_
_entity.id
_entity.type
_entity.pdbx_description
1 polymer ?
#
loop_
_entity_poly.entity_id
_entity_poly.type
_entity_poly.pdbx_seq_one_letter_code
_entity_poly.pdbx_strand_id
1 'polypeptide(L)'
;MAPVITPPLVPAQGKTGDTVTVNGSGFTTAATVNFGSVLASTTFVSSTQLTFVVPSGAPCSGTVQVSVTQTGVKSNPASFVILPAPSVTSVTPACLPAATGGSVTVTGSGFASGGTINLPTTPTPTALTITPPVNNNAVSGTIPGGSDPGTYQVTVTTPGGTGTPNVAFVTLQAAPALTSVVPPTGDLPGDQVTIYGSDLDNLVSVTYTVGATTLTDTTATAFGTYVLSTVPTGLPAGAGTITVTTCGGSDTIAFN
;
A
#
# COMPACT_ATOMS: atom_id res chain seq x y z
N MET A 1 20.65 17.74 -44.76
CA MET A 1 21.12 16.41 -44.31
C MET A 1 20.07 15.84 -43.36
N ALA A 2 19.77 14.55 -43.45
CA ALA A 2 18.81 13.93 -42.52
C ALA A 2 19.41 13.92 -41.10
N PRO A 3 18.62 14.23 -40.05
CA PRO A 3 19.07 14.06 -38.68
C PRO A 3 19.29 12.57 -38.40
N VAL A 4 20.29 12.24 -37.58
CA VAL A 4 20.59 10.85 -37.18
C VAL A 4 20.55 10.76 -35.67
N ILE A 5 19.78 9.82 -35.13
CA ILE A 5 19.79 9.47 -33.71
C ILE A 5 20.90 8.43 -33.49
N THR A 6 21.67 8.59 -32.42
CA THR A 6 22.63 7.60 -31.90
C THR A 6 22.02 6.94 -30.67
N PRO A 7 21.40 5.73 -30.79
CA PRO A 7 20.86 5.02 -29.66
C PRO A 7 21.95 4.57 -28.66
N PRO A 8 21.60 4.30 -27.40
CA PRO A 8 20.26 4.39 -26.82
C PRO A 8 19.84 5.83 -26.49
N LEU A 9 18.53 6.04 -26.31
CA LEU A 9 18.02 7.23 -25.63
C LEU A 9 18.47 7.22 -24.16
N VAL A 10 18.58 8.40 -23.55
CA VAL A 10 19.04 8.52 -22.16
C VAL A 10 18.01 9.28 -21.32
N PRO A 11 17.26 8.60 -20.43
CA PRO A 11 17.20 7.14 -20.26
C PRO A 11 16.51 6.43 -21.45
N ALA A 12 16.70 5.10 -21.56
CA ALA A 12 16.08 4.28 -22.60
C ALA A 12 14.65 3.81 -22.25
N GLN A 13 14.22 4.09 -21.02
CA GLN A 13 12.95 3.68 -20.46
C GLN A 13 12.49 4.69 -19.41
N GLY A 14 11.18 4.80 -19.21
CA GLY A 14 10.59 5.76 -18.27
C GLY A 14 9.07 5.78 -18.36
N LYS A 15 8.46 6.83 -17.83
CA LYS A 15 7.00 7.05 -17.83
C LYS A 15 6.66 8.41 -18.42
N THR A 16 5.38 8.64 -18.64
CA THR A 16 4.84 9.96 -19.03
C THR A 16 5.35 11.07 -18.10
N GLY A 17 5.82 12.17 -18.68
CA GLY A 17 6.38 13.30 -17.94
C GLY A 17 7.90 13.23 -17.70
N ASP A 18 8.55 12.08 -17.93
CA ASP A 18 10.00 11.98 -17.81
C ASP A 18 10.70 12.78 -18.93
N THR A 19 11.83 13.40 -18.59
CA THR A 19 12.71 14.05 -19.56
C THR A 19 13.70 13.05 -20.13
N VAL A 20 13.79 13.01 -21.46
CA VAL A 20 14.63 12.07 -22.20
C VAL A 20 15.57 12.84 -23.12
N THR A 21 16.84 12.43 -23.14
CA THR A 21 17.88 12.97 -24.01
C THR A 21 18.03 12.11 -25.26
N VAL A 22 18.06 12.78 -26.42
CA VAL A 22 18.34 12.19 -27.73
C VAL A 22 19.72 12.66 -28.17
N ASN A 23 20.68 11.74 -28.21
CA ASN A 23 22.02 12.00 -28.76
C ASN A 23 22.04 11.66 -30.25
N GLY A 24 22.85 12.37 -31.03
CA GLY A 24 22.87 12.17 -32.47
C GLY A 24 23.71 13.20 -33.23
N SER A 25 23.31 13.46 -34.47
CA SER A 25 23.95 14.45 -35.33
C SER A 25 22.97 15.12 -36.30
N GLY A 26 23.30 16.34 -36.70
CA GLY A 26 22.54 17.08 -37.70
C GLY A 26 21.23 17.67 -37.17
N PHE A 27 21.06 17.79 -35.85
CA PHE A 27 19.89 18.42 -35.26
C PHE A 27 19.91 19.94 -35.45
N THR A 28 18.72 20.53 -35.54
CA THR A 28 18.51 21.98 -35.67
C THR A 28 17.43 22.43 -34.71
N THR A 29 17.25 23.74 -34.55
CA THR A 29 16.18 24.32 -33.72
C THR A 29 14.77 24.02 -34.24
N ALA A 30 14.63 23.58 -35.49
CA ALA A 30 13.36 23.16 -36.09
C ALA A 30 13.06 21.65 -35.90
N ALA A 31 13.89 20.92 -35.15
CA ALA A 31 13.70 19.51 -34.89
C ALA A 31 12.51 19.25 -33.96
N THR A 32 11.66 18.31 -34.35
CA THR A 32 10.53 17.81 -33.55
C THR A 32 10.69 16.32 -33.30
N VAL A 33 10.55 15.90 -32.04
CA VAL A 33 10.54 14.48 -31.66
C VAL A 33 9.13 13.90 -31.85
N ASN A 34 9.06 12.81 -32.61
CA ASN A 34 7.88 11.95 -32.71
C ASN A 34 8.08 10.75 -31.78
N PHE A 35 7.19 10.61 -30.81
CA PHE A 35 7.10 9.49 -29.89
C PHE A 35 6.01 8.54 -30.38
N GLY A 36 6.37 7.60 -31.26
CA GLY A 36 5.39 6.79 -31.99
C GLY A 36 4.55 7.68 -32.92
N SER A 37 3.24 7.73 -32.68
CA SER A 37 2.29 8.59 -33.38
C SER A 37 2.08 9.95 -32.69
N VAL A 38 2.64 10.18 -31.51
CA VAL A 38 2.42 11.37 -30.69
C VAL A 38 3.60 12.33 -30.84
N LEU A 39 3.33 13.60 -31.11
CA LEU A 39 4.36 14.64 -31.10
C LEU A 39 4.73 15.00 -29.66
N ALA A 40 6.03 15.04 -29.37
CA ALA A 40 6.56 15.41 -28.07
C ALA A 40 7.18 16.80 -28.09
N SER A 41 6.98 17.57 -27.01
CA SER A 41 7.64 18.85 -26.81
C SER A 41 9.15 18.65 -26.78
N THR A 42 9.85 19.27 -27.73
CA THR A 42 11.28 19.10 -27.95
C THR A 42 12.02 20.38 -27.61
N THR A 43 13.15 20.25 -26.92
CA THR A 43 14.09 21.32 -26.61
C THR A 43 15.39 21.05 -27.36
N PHE A 44 15.83 22.02 -28.16
CA PHE A 44 17.12 21.96 -28.82
C PHE A 44 18.24 22.35 -27.85
N VAL A 45 19.25 21.47 -27.68
CA VAL A 45 20.42 21.74 -26.84
C VAL A 45 21.64 22.05 -27.70
N SER A 46 21.91 21.21 -28.69
CA SER A 46 23.00 21.39 -29.66
C SER A 46 22.72 20.61 -30.95
N SER A 47 23.58 20.76 -31.96
CA SER A 47 23.49 19.98 -33.20
C SER A 47 23.66 18.47 -33.01
N THR A 48 24.08 18.03 -31.82
CA THR A 48 24.26 16.62 -31.44
C THR A 48 23.35 16.17 -30.29
N GLN A 49 22.53 17.07 -29.73
CA GLN A 49 21.67 16.75 -28.59
C GLN A 49 20.32 17.49 -28.61
N LEU A 50 19.26 16.73 -28.38
CA LEU A 50 17.92 17.23 -28.07
C LEU A 50 17.47 16.67 -26.71
N THR A 51 16.54 17.35 -26.05
CA THR A 51 15.74 16.76 -24.97
C THR A 51 14.26 16.83 -25.32
N PHE A 52 13.48 15.88 -24.82
CA PHE A 52 12.02 15.93 -24.92
C PHE A 52 11.38 15.38 -23.65
N VAL A 53 10.12 15.73 -23.42
CA VAL A 53 9.31 15.16 -22.34
C VAL A 53 8.40 14.07 -22.90
N VAL A 54 8.34 12.90 -22.27
CA VAL A 54 7.42 11.82 -22.68
C VAL A 54 5.99 12.36 -22.63
N PRO A 55 5.26 12.40 -23.77
CA PRO A 55 4.00 13.13 -23.88
C PRO A 55 2.84 12.42 -23.16
N SER A 56 1.82 13.17 -22.74
CA SER A 56 0.62 12.63 -22.07
C SER A 56 -0.22 11.67 -22.91
N GLY A 57 -0.09 11.72 -24.24
CA GLY A 57 -0.70 10.77 -25.17
C GLY A 57 0.10 9.47 -25.37
N ALA A 58 1.24 9.28 -24.70
CA ALA A 58 2.01 8.04 -24.79
C ALA A 58 1.17 6.84 -24.33
N PRO A 59 1.38 5.64 -24.92
CA PRO A 59 0.78 4.40 -24.41
C PRO A 59 1.12 4.18 -22.94
N CYS A 60 0.25 3.49 -22.20
CA CYS A 60 0.48 3.22 -20.77
C CYS A 60 1.62 2.23 -20.50
N SER A 61 2.06 1.45 -21.50
CA SER A 61 3.14 0.48 -21.39
C SER A 61 3.69 0.09 -22.77
N GLY A 62 4.86 -0.54 -22.76
CA GLY A 62 5.44 -1.20 -23.94
C GLY A 62 6.47 -0.35 -24.69
N THR A 63 6.94 -0.87 -25.81
CA THR A 63 8.02 -0.23 -26.59
C THR A 63 7.45 0.72 -27.63
N VAL A 64 7.94 1.96 -27.63
CA VAL A 64 7.60 3.00 -28.61
C VAL A 64 8.84 3.37 -29.42
N GLN A 65 8.65 3.57 -30.72
CA GLN A 65 9.70 4.05 -31.60
C GLN A 65 9.74 5.58 -31.60
N VAL A 66 10.89 6.13 -31.21
CA VAL A 66 11.17 7.56 -31.18
C VAL A 66 11.95 7.94 -32.44
N SER A 67 11.60 9.09 -33.03
CA SER A 67 12.30 9.60 -34.21
C SER A 67 12.27 11.12 -34.23
N VAL A 68 13.26 11.73 -34.86
CA VAL A 68 13.32 13.18 -35.03
C VAL A 68 12.92 13.52 -36.46
N THR A 69 11.99 14.45 -36.62
CA THR A 69 11.68 15.07 -37.91
C THR A 69 12.19 16.49 -37.92
N GLN A 70 12.88 16.90 -38.98
CA GLN A 70 13.16 18.31 -39.25
C GLN A 70 12.97 18.55 -40.75
N THR A 71 12.33 19.68 -41.11
CA THR A 71 12.11 20.08 -42.52
C THR A 71 11.53 18.95 -43.39
N GLY A 72 10.59 18.17 -42.84
CA GLY A 72 9.94 17.05 -43.54
C GLY A 72 10.77 15.76 -43.66
N VAL A 73 12.00 15.72 -43.16
CA VAL A 73 12.89 14.55 -43.20
C VAL A 73 12.96 13.90 -41.83
N LYS A 74 12.77 12.58 -41.79
CA LYS A 74 12.77 11.75 -40.56
C LYS A 74 14.12 11.06 -40.35
N SER A 75 14.54 10.95 -39.09
CA SER A 75 15.72 10.18 -38.69
C SER A 75 15.48 8.65 -38.72
N ASN A 76 16.54 7.88 -38.46
CA ASN A 76 16.39 6.51 -37.99
C ASN A 76 15.60 6.46 -36.66
N PRO A 77 14.89 5.36 -36.38
CA PRO A 77 14.16 5.20 -35.13
C PRO A 77 15.09 4.78 -33.99
N ALA A 78 14.69 5.11 -32.76
CA ALA A 78 15.27 4.62 -31.52
C ALA A 78 14.17 4.09 -30.59
N SER A 79 14.36 2.91 -30.02
CA SER A 79 13.39 2.31 -29.10
C SER A 79 13.40 3.02 -27.74
N PHE A 80 12.21 3.26 -27.19
CA PHE A 80 11.98 3.69 -25.81
C PHE A 80 10.96 2.76 -25.15
N VAL A 81 11.21 2.32 -23.92
CA VAL A 81 10.26 1.47 -23.17
C VAL A 81 9.46 2.32 -22.18
N ILE A 82 8.13 2.37 -22.37
CA ILE A 82 7.22 2.92 -21.37
C ILE A 82 7.00 1.87 -20.28
N LEU A 83 7.35 2.24 -19.05
CA LEU A 83 7.15 1.45 -17.86
C LEU A 83 5.71 1.66 -17.34
N PRO A 84 4.94 0.58 -17.14
CA PRO A 84 3.59 0.70 -16.56
C PRO A 84 3.65 1.14 -15.10
N ALA A 85 2.66 1.92 -14.68
CA ALA A 85 2.39 2.11 -13.26
C ALA A 85 1.99 0.75 -12.63
N PRO A 86 2.36 0.50 -11.37
CA PRO A 86 1.97 -0.74 -10.68
C PRO A 86 0.46 -0.76 -10.42
N SER A 87 -0.10 -1.94 -10.18
CA SER A 87 -1.47 -2.11 -9.68
C SER A 87 -1.42 -2.78 -8.32
N VAL A 88 -2.24 -2.33 -7.38
CA VAL A 88 -2.34 -2.91 -6.04
C VAL A 88 -3.70 -3.58 -5.90
N THR A 89 -3.72 -4.87 -5.57
CA THR A 89 -4.95 -5.67 -5.44
C THR A 89 -5.34 -5.95 -4.00
N SER A 90 -4.38 -6.17 -3.11
CA SER A 90 -4.67 -6.39 -1.68
C SER A 90 -3.49 -6.07 -0.79
N VAL A 91 -3.77 -5.91 0.50
CA VAL A 91 -2.77 -5.86 1.56
C VAL A 91 -3.17 -6.85 2.66
N THR A 92 -2.20 -7.63 3.13
CA THR A 92 -2.39 -8.62 4.19
C THR A 92 -1.25 -8.54 5.19
N PRO A 93 -1.53 -8.46 6.50
CA PRO A 93 -2.86 -8.34 7.11
C PRO A 93 -3.52 -6.98 6.81
N ALA A 94 -4.86 -6.97 6.80
CA ALA A 94 -5.65 -5.76 6.59
C ALA A 94 -5.86 -4.94 7.87
N CYS A 95 -5.48 -5.48 9.04
CA CYS A 95 -5.44 -4.74 10.29
C CYS A 95 -4.16 -5.05 11.08
N LEU A 96 -3.60 -4.02 11.72
CA LEU A 96 -2.43 -4.11 12.59
C LEU A 96 -2.60 -3.22 13.84
N PRO A 97 -1.86 -3.51 14.93
CA PRO A 97 -1.83 -2.63 16.09
C PRO A 97 -1.17 -1.28 15.76
N ALA A 98 -1.83 -0.18 16.07
CA ALA A 98 -1.27 1.17 15.90
C ALA A 98 -0.01 1.38 16.77
N ALA A 99 -0.02 0.82 17.98
CA ALA A 99 1.07 0.96 18.94
C ALA A 99 2.37 0.25 18.51
N THR A 100 2.29 -0.96 17.95
CA THR A 100 3.48 -1.76 17.60
C THR A 100 3.76 -1.84 16.10
N GLY A 101 2.78 -1.53 15.26
CA GLY A 101 2.87 -1.75 13.82
C GLY A 101 2.94 -3.24 13.47
N GLY A 102 3.52 -3.55 12.31
CA GLY A 102 3.68 -4.92 11.84
C GLY A 102 4.08 -5.03 10.37
N SER A 103 4.39 -6.26 9.94
CA SER A 103 4.70 -6.55 8.54
C SER A 103 3.43 -6.69 7.71
N VAL A 104 3.45 -6.11 6.52
CA VAL A 104 2.40 -6.22 5.51
C VAL A 104 2.97 -6.81 4.22
N THR A 105 2.16 -7.61 3.54
CA THR A 105 2.39 -8.06 2.18
C THR A 105 1.34 -7.43 1.29
N VAL A 106 1.80 -6.69 0.29
CA VAL A 106 0.98 -6.05 -0.72
C VAL A 106 1.03 -6.92 -1.97
N THR A 107 -0.12 -7.33 -2.49
CA THR A 107 -0.22 -8.10 -3.74
C THR A 107 -0.71 -7.21 -4.88
N GLY A 108 -0.34 -7.56 -6.11
CA GLY A 108 -0.70 -6.77 -7.28
C GLY A 108 0.05 -7.16 -8.56
N SER A 109 0.40 -6.17 -9.35
CA SER A 109 1.18 -6.33 -10.59
C SER A 109 2.09 -5.13 -10.85
N GLY A 110 3.16 -5.33 -11.64
CA GLY A 110 4.05 -4.24 -12.05
C GLY A 110 4.96 -3.74 -10.94
N PHE A 111 5.16 -4.53 -9.88
CA PHE A 111 6.12 -4.22 -8.82
C PHE A 111 7.54 -4.43 -9.39
N ALA A 112 8.17 -3.34 -9.81
CA ALA A 112 9.54 -3.33 -10.29
C ALA A 112 10.52 -3.06 -9.14
N SER A 113 11.79 -3.45 -9.33
CA SER A 113 12.86 -3.13 -8.38
C SER A 113 12.99 -1.62 -8.17
N GLY A 114 13.34 -1.23 -6.94
CA GLY A 114 13.39 0.19 -6.56
C GLY A 114 12.02 0.82 -6.30
N GLY A 115 10.96 0.02 -6.15
CA GLY A 115 9.66 0.53 -5.70
C GLY A 115 9.60 0.87 -4.20
N THR A 116 8.54 1.58 -3.79
CA THR A 116 8.20 1.92 -2.40
C THR A 116 6.71 1.69 -2.12
N ILE A 117 6.38 1.12 -0.95
CA ILE A 117 5.00 1.07 -0.45
C ILE A 117 4.75 2.38 0.29
N ASN A 118 3.67 3.09 -0.01
CA ASN A 118 3.36 4.38 0.59
C ASN A 118 1.97 4.36 1.22
N LEU A 119 1.90 4.89 2.44
CA LEU A 119 0.68 5.21 3.17
C LEU A 119 0.56 6.75 3.23
N PRO A 120 -0.64 7.34 3.13
CA PRO A 120 -0.81 8.79 3.23
C PRO A 120 -0.32 9.32 4.59
N THR A 121 0.50 10.37 4.56
CA THR A 121 1.30 10.91 5.67
C THR A 121 0.55 11.71 6.73
N THR A 122 -0.79 11.61 6.79
CA THR A 122 -1.59 12.36 7.77
C THR A 122 -2.67 11.50 8.40
N PRO A 123 -2.67 11.30 9.74
CA PRO A 123 -1.62 11.68 10.68
C PRO A 123 -0.53 10.58 10.71
N THR A 124 0.72 11.04 10.68
CA THR A 124 1.97 10.47 10.14
C THR A 124 2.13 8.94 10.12
N PRO A 125 2.19 8.30 8.92
CA PRO A 125 2.95 7.08 8.75
C PRO A 125 4.28 7.36 8.05
N THR A 126 5.33 6.88 8.70
CA THR A 126 6.69 6.76 8.21
C THR A 126 6.70 6.04 6.85
N ALA A 127 7.44 6.57 5.87
CA ALA A 127 7.66 5.88 4.60
C ALA A 127 8.13 4.44 4.86
N LEU A 128 7.48 3.45 4.26
CA LEU A 128 7.76 2.04 4.49
C LEU A 128 9.00 1.65 3.69
N THR A 129 9.98 1.05 4.35
CA THR A 129 11.09 0.38 3.67
C THR A 129 10.58 -0.94 3.07
N ILE A 130 10.73 -1.09 1.76
CA ILE A 130 10.51 -2.37 1.10
C ILE A 130 11.69 -3.29 1.41
N THR A 131 11.39 -4.50 1.89
CA THR A 131 12.39 -5.57 1.98
C THR A 131 12.33 -6.38 0.69
N PRO A 132 13.42 -6.49 -0.09
CA PRO A 132 13.48 -7.40 -1.24
C PRO A 132 13.15 -8.85 -0.83
N PRO A 133 12.51 -9.67 -1.68
CA PRO A 133 12.43 -9.52 -3.13
C PRO A 133 11.14 -8.86 -3.60
N VAL A 134 11.29 -7.92 -4.54
CA VAL A 134 10.18 -7.55 -5.40
C VAL A 134 10.02 -8.69 -6.40
N ASN A 135 8.96 -9.48 -6.25
CA ASN A 135 8.46 -10.22 -7.40
C ASN A 135 7.37 -9.36 -8.06
N ASN A 136 7.08 -9.60 -9.33
CA ASN A 136 6.16 -8.73 -10.08
C ASN A 136 4.73 -8.68 -9.50
N ASN A 137 4.42 -9.49 -8.48
CA ASN A 137 3.07 -9.70 -7.96
C ASN A 137 2.90 -9.52 -6.44
N ALA A 138 3.98 -9.46 -5.67
CA ALA A 138 3.93 -9.30 -4.24
C ALA A 138 5.18 -8.58 -3.73
N VAL A 139 4.96 -7.71 -2.75
CA VAL A 139 6.00 -6.95 -2.07
C VAL A 139 5.68 -6.81 -0.59
N SER A 140 6.69 -6.92 0.26
CA SER A 140 6.51 -6.81 1.71
C SER A 140 7.19 -5.56 2.25
N GLY A 141 6.61 -5.00 3.30
CA GLY A 141 7.15 -3.87 4.05
C GLY A 141 6.70 -3.94 5.50
N THR A 142 7.26 -3.06 6.33
CA THR A 142 6.94 -3.01 7.77
C THR A 142 6.42 -1.64 8.14
N ILE A 143 5.21 -1.60 8.68
CA ILE A 143 4.61 -0.41 9.28
C ILE A 143 5.19 -0.24 10.68
N PRO A 144 5.83 0.89 11.01
CA PRO A 144 6.35 1.12 12.35
C PRO A 144 5.23 1.38 13.36
N GLY A 145 5.49 1.00 14.62
CA GLY A 145 4.64 1.34 15.75
C GLY A 145 4.66 2.83 16.09
N GLY A 146 3.70 3.25 16.92
CA GLY A 146 3.47 4.65 17.26
C GLY A 146 2.80 5.45 16.13
N SER A 147 2.21 4.75 15.15
CA SER A 147 1.38 5.37 14.12
C SER A 147 0.01 5.70 14.70
N ASP A 148 -0.64 6.73 14.17
CA ASP A 148 -1.99 7.08 14.60
C ASP A 148 -3.01 5.99 14.18
N PRO A 149 -4.07 5.75 14.98
CA PRO A 149 -5.14 4.87 14.57
C PRO A 149 -5.91 5.42 13.36
N GLY A 150 -6.30 4.54 12.44
CA GLY A 150 -7.07 4.91 11.26
C GLY A 150 -6.98 3.89 10.13
N THR A 151 -7.77 4.12 9.08
CA THR A 151 -7.72 3.32 7.85
C THR A 151 -6.89 4.06 6.81
N TYR A 152 -5.79 3.43 6.39
CA TYR A 152 -4.84 3.99 5.46
C TYR A 152 -4.92 3.29 4.12
N GLN A 153 -4.98 4.09 3.07
CA GLN A 153 -4.94 3.58 1.71
C GLN A 153 -3.49 3.22 1.33
N VAL A 154 -3.29 2.04 0.73
CA VAL A 154 -1.97 1.54 0.34
C VAL A 154 -1.73 1.83 -1.13
N THR A 155 -0.62 2.53 -1.43
CA THR A 155 -0.11 2.71 -2.80
C THR A 155 1.24 2.05 -2.94
N VAL A 156 1.60 1.68 -4.18
CA VAL A 156 2.98 1.30 -4.52
C VAL A 156 3.48 2.26 -5.58
N THR A 157 4.69 2.77 -5.40
CA THR A 157 5.40 3.58 -6.40
C THR A 157 6.54 2.76 -6.97
N THR A 158 6.70 2.76 -8.29
CA THR A 158 7.84 2.16 -8.99
C THR A 158 8.41 3.20 -9.97
N PRO A 159 9.52 2.90 -10.68
CA PRO A 159 9.98 3.76 -11.75
C PRO A 159 8.91 4.03 -12.84
N GLY A 160 7.95 3.12 -13.03
CA GLY A 160 6.81 3.29 -13.94
C GLY A 160 5.69 4.21 -13.43
N GLY A 161 5.79 4.70 -12.19
CA GLY A 161 4.82 5.61 -11.58
C GLY A 161 4.22 5.06 -10.29
N THR A 162 3.21 5.76 -9.79
CA THR A 162 2.46 5.36 -8.60
C THR A 162 1.18 4.66 -9.04
N GLY A 163 0.93 3.48 -8.47
CA GLY A 163 -0.27 2.72 -8.77
C GLY A 163 -1.52 3.38 -8.23
N THR A 164 -2.64 3.24 -8.95
CA THR A 164 -3.95 3.71 -8.50
C THR A 164 -4.45 2.83 -7.35
N PRO A 165 -4.74 3.40 -6.17
CA PRO A 165 -4.92 2.62 -4.95
C PRO A 165 -6.35 2.10 -4.68
N ASN A 166 -7.11 1.78 -5.73
CA ASN A 166 -8.56 1.71 -5.63
C ASN A 166 -9.15 0.65 -4.66
N VAL A 167 -8.37 -0.33 -4.17
CA VAL A 167 -8.92 -1.44 -3.37
C VAL A 167 -8.11 -1.91 -2.16
N ALA A 168 -6.95 -1.33 -1.83
CA ALA A 168 -6.11 -1.83 -0.74
C ALA A 168 -6.03 -0.84 0.43
N PHE A 169 -6.51 -1.29 1.60
CA PHE A 169 -6.52 -0.53 2.84
C PHE A 169 -5.95 -1.36 3.98
N VAL A 170 -5.16 -0.71 4.84
CA VAL A 170 -4.72 -1.26 6.12
C VAL A 170 -5.28 -0.40 7.25
N THR A 171 -5.90 -1.05 8.23
CA THR A 171 -6.38 -0.39 9.43
C THR A 171 -5.32 -0.51 10.53
N LEU A 172 -4.91 0.63 11.08
CA LEU A 172 -4.14 0.68 12.32
C LEU A 172 -5.13 0.91 13.46
N GLN A 173 -5.29 -0.06 14.35
CA GLN A 173 -6.27 0.00 15.42
C GLN A 173 -5.58 0.22 16.77
N ALA A 174 -6.18 1.05 17.62
CA ALA A 174 -5.75 1.19 19.01
C ALA A 174 -6.02 -0.11 19.79
N ALA A 175 -5.31 -0.32 20.90
CA ALA A 175 -5.67 -1.39 21.81
C ALA A 175 -7.10 -1.15 22.34
N PRO A 176 -7.91 -2.20 22.54
CA PRO A 176 -9.24 -2.05 23.13
C PRO A 176 -9.13 -1.42 24.53
N ALA A 177 -10.16 -0.70 24.96
CA ALA A 177 -10.25 -0.15 26.31
C ALA A 177 -11.58 -0.55 26.94
N LEU A 178 -11.55 -1.55 27.83
CA LEU A 178 -12.72 -2.10 28.49
C LEU A 178 -13.14 -1.23 29.68
N THR A 179 -14.43 -0.94 29.78
CA THR A 179 -14.97 -0.05 30.83
C THR A 179 -15.83 -0.78 31.84
N SER A 180 -16.64 -1.75 31.41
CA SER A 180 -17.57 -2.46 32.31
C SER A 180 -18.09 -3.76 31.70
N VAL A 181 -18.52 -4.69 32.55
CA VAL A 181 -19.22 -5.93 32.16
C VAL A 181 -20.62 -5.93 32.78
N VAL A 182 -21.62 -6.35 32.01
CA VAL A 182 -23.02 -6.45 32.44
C VAL A 182 -23.57 -7.85 32.12
N PRO A 183 -24.11 -8.57 33.11
CA PRO A 183 -24.14 -8.21 34.52
C PRO A 183 -22.72 -8.22 35.16
N PRO A 184 -22.51 -7.47 36.26
CA PRO A 184 -21.17 -7.34 36.88
C PRO A 184 -20.84 -8.49 37.85
N THR A 185 -21.84 -9.28 38.23
CA THR A 185 -21.71 -10.41 39.17
C THR A 185 -22.72 -11.51 38.85
N GLY A 186 -22.33 -12.76 39.06
CA GLY A 186 -23.26 -13.89 39.13
C GLY A 186 -23.49 -14.63 37.83
N ASP A 187 -22.60 -14.47 36.85
CA ASP A 187 -22.67 -15.18 35.58
C ASP A 187 -22.22 -16.64 35.75
N LEU A 188 -23.15 -17.56 35.53
CA LEU A 188 -22.87 -18.98 35.45
C LEU A 188 -22.40 -19.34 34.03
N PRO A 189 -21.66 -20.46 33.87
CA PRO A 189 -21.35 -20.98 32.55
C PRO A 189 -22.63 -21.14 31.70
N GLY A 190 -22.69 -20.45 30.56
CA GLY A 190 -23.85 -20.36 29.68
C GLY A 190 -24.59 -19.02 29.69
N ASP A 191 -24.32 -18.14 30.67
CA ASP A 191 -24.95 -16.82 30.74
C ASP A 191 -24.36 -15.85 29.71
N GLN A 192 -25.20 -14.91 29.24
CA GLN A 192 -24.78 -13.85 28.34
C GLN A 192 -24.29 -12.64 29.12
N VAL A 193 -23.11 -12.15 28.73
CA VAL A 193 -22.52 -10.92 29.24
C VAL A 193 -22.31 -9.92 28.11
N THR A 194 -22.51 -8.64 28.43
CA THR A 194 -22.18 -7.52 27.57
C THR A 194 -20.96 -6.81 28.13
N ILE A 195 -19.88 -6.77 27.36
CA ILE A 195 -18.62 -6.13 27.72
C ILE A 195 -18.56 -4.79 26.99
N TYR A 196 -18.57 -3.68 27.71
CA TYR A 196 -18.49 -2.33 27.15
C TYR A 196 -17.06 -1.82 27.10
N GLY A 197 -16.77 -0.98 26.10
CA GLY A 197 -15.45 -0.36 25.93
C GLY A 197 -15.33 0.48 24.66
N SER A 198 -14.11 0.72 24.22
CA SER A 198 -13.79 1.30 22.90
C SER A 198 -12.86 0.39 22.11
N ASP A 199 -12.78 0.64 20.79
CA ASP A 199 -11.89 -0.05 19.86
C ASP A 199 -12.06 -1.58 19.85
N LEU A 200 -13.33 -2.04 19.98
CA LEU A 200 -13.70 -3.45 20.07
C LEU A 200 -13.96 -4.11 18.71
N ASP A 201 -13.97 -3.33 17.62
CA ASP A 201 -14.05 -3.87 16.25
C ASP A 201 -12.87 -4.79 15.92
N ASN A 202 -12.98 -5.57 14.84
CA ASN A 202 -11.97 -6.55 14.44
C ASN A 202 -11.57 -7.51 15.58
N LEU A 203 -12.59 -7.99 16.29
CA LEU A 203 -12.46 -8.95 17.38
C LEU A 203 -11.75 -10.22 16.90
N VAL A 204 -10.74 -10.63 17.66
CA VAL A 204 -9.96 -11.86 17.44
C VAL A 204 -10.39 -12.95 18.42
N SER A 205 -10.53 -12.61 19.70
CA SER A 205 -10.98 -13.55 20.73
C SER A 205 -11.52 -12.84 21.97
N VAL A 206 -12.39 -13.54 22.70
CA VAL A 206 -12.74 -13.25 24.09
C VAL A 206 -12.39 -14.46 24.93
N THR A 207 -11.58 -14.28 25.97
CA THR A 207 -11.17 -15.36 26.85
C THR A 207 -11.51 -15.06 28.30
N TYR A 208 -12.00 -16.07 29.01
CA TYR A 208 -12.32 -16.02 30.42
C TYR A 208 -11.29 -16.81 31.19
N THR A 209 -10.75 -16.22 32.26
CA THR A 209 -9.78 -16.88 33.14
C THR A 209 -10.27 -16.85 34.58
N VAL A 210 -10.38 -18.04 35.19
CA VAL A 210 -10.67 -18.20 36.62
C VAL A 210 -9.65 -19.19 37.20
N GLY A 211 -8.82 -18.72 38.14
CA GLY A 211 -7.70 -19.50 38.65
C GLY A 211 -6.72 -19.90 37.54
N ALA A 212 -6.54 -21.20 37.33
CA ALA A 212 -5.67 -21.74 36.27
C ALA A 212 -6.42 -22.11 34.97
N THR A 213 -7.74 -21.95 34.95
CA THR A 213 -8.57 -22.32 33.80
C THR A 213 -8.79 -21.10 32.91
N THR A 214 -8.41 -21.21 31.63
CA THR A 214 -8.72 -20.21 30.60
C THR A 214 -9.53 -20.86 29.49
N LEU A 215 -10.69 -20.28 29.16
CA LEU A 215 -11.58 -20.74 28.10
C LEU A 215 -11.88 -19.60 27.13
N THR A 216 -12.01 -19.92 25.84
CA THR A 216 -12.38 -18.95 24.80
C THR A 216 -13.87 -19.02 24.52
N ASP A 217 -14.53 -17.87 24.48
CA ASP A 217 -15.88 -17.77 23.91
C ASP A 217 -15.78 -17.65 22.39
N THR A 218 -16.25 -18.70 21.70
CA THR A 218 -16.29 -18.76 20.23
C THR A 218 -17.54 -18.13 19.63
N THR A 219 -18.48 -17.69 20.46
CA THR A 219 -19.74 -17.03 20.06
C THR A 219 -19.69 -15.51 20.19
N ALA A 220 -18.60 -14.97 20.74
CA ALA A 220 -18.45 -13.54 20.98
C ALA A 220 -18.57 -12.72 19.69
N THR A 221 -19.34 -11.64 19.75
CA THR A 221 -19.55 -10.72 18.62
C THR A 221 -19.38 -9.28 19.08
N ALA A 222 -18.56 -8.50 18.37
CA ALA A 222 -18.28 -7.10 18.68
C ALA A 222 -19.09 -6.11 17.83
N PHE A 223 -19.39 -4.95 18.42
CA PHE A 223 -20.19 -3.87 17.85
C PHE A 223 -19.55 -2.49 18.10
N GLY A 224 -18.22 -2.40 17.97
CA GLY A 224 -17.43 -1.19 18.19
C GLY A 224 -17.28 -0.75 19.65
N THR A 225 -18.40 -0.53 20.35
CA THR A 225 -18.43 -0.06 21.76
C THR A 225 -18.86 -1.12 22.76
N TYR A 226 -19.28 -2.29 22.29
CA TYR A 226 -19.53 -3.43 23.16
C TYR A 226 -19.29 -4.77 22.45
N VAL A 227 -19.06 -5.81 23.24
CA VAL A 227 -19.02 -7.21 22.83
C VAL A 227 -20.14 -7.96 23.53
N LEU A 228 -20.95 -8.69 22.77
CA LEU A 228 -21.83 -9.72 23.33
C LEU A 228 -21.04 -11.01 23.42
N SER A 229 -20.99 -11.60 24.60
CA SER A 229 -20.22 -12.81 24.87
C SER A 229 -21.05 -13.77 25.74
N THR A 230 -20.79 -15.06 25.62
CA THR A 230 -21.37 -16.10 26.47
C THR A 230 -20.28 -16.68 27.36
N VAL A 231 -20.52 -16.77 28.67
CA VAL A 231 -19.56 -17.38 29.60
C VAL A 231 -19.35 -18.85 29.22
N PRO A 232 -18.12 -19.28 28.89
CA PRO A 232 -17.87 -20.63 28.39
C PRO A 232 -18.29 -21.71 29.39
N THR A 233 -18.97 -22.75 28.89
CA THR A 233 -19.30 -23.94 29.68
C THR A 233 -18.02 -24.61 30.20
N GLY A 234 -17.99 -24.95 31.49
CA GLY A 234 -16.81 -25.58 32.13
C GLY A 234 -15.84 -24.60 32.78
N LEU A 235 -16.13 -23.29 32.73
CA LEU A 235 -15.44 -22.31 33.56
C LEU A 235 -15.79 -22.55 35.04
N PRO A 236 -14.80 -22.65 35.95
CA PRO A 236 -15.09 -22.84 37.37
C PRO A 236 -15.74 -21.58 37.96
N ALA A 237 -16.52 -21.76 39.03
CA ALA A 237 -17.10 -20.64 39.75
C ALA A 237 -16.03 -19.85 40.52
N GLY A 238 -16.16 -18.52 40.53
CA GLY A 238 -15.31 -17.62 41.28
C GLY A 238 -14.88 -16.39 40.48
N ALA A 239 -14.23 -15.46 41.17
CA ALA A 239 -13.71 -14.25 40.55
C ALA A 239 -12.64 -14.56 39.49
N GLY A 240 -12.71 -13.83 38.38
CA GLY A 240 -11.82 -14.04 37.25
C GLY A 240 -11.64 -12.78 36.41
N THR A 241 -11.09 -12.97 35.21
CA THR A 241 -10.89 -11.90 34.23
C THR A 241 -11.42 -12.29 32.86
N ILE A 242 -11.96 -11.30 32.14
CA ILE A 242 -12.28 -11.38 30.72
C ILE A 242 -11.22 -10.60 29.97
N THR A 243 -10.52 -11.24 29.05
CA THR A 243 -9.59 -10.58 28.12
C THR A 243 -10.23 -10.53 26.74
N VAL A 244 -10.35 -9.32 26.20
CA VAL A 244 -10.81 -9.09 24.83
C VAL A 244 -9.60 -8.76 23.98
N THR A 245 -9.42 -9.50 22.88
CA THR A 245 -8.34 -9.28 21.92
C THR A 245 -8.94 -8.86 20.59
N THR A 246 -8.46 -7.75 20.04
CA THR A 246 -8.74 -7.28 18.68
C THR A 246 -7.44 -7.27 17.86
N CYS A 247 -7.49 -6.90 16.58
CA CYS A 247 -6.26 -6.69 15.82
C CYS A 247 -5.40 -5.52 16.37
N GLY A 248 -5.99 -4.63 17.18
CA GLY A 248 -5.31 -3.50 17.82
C GLY A 248 -4.51 -3.85 19.08
N GLY A 249 -4.75 -5.03 19.66
CA GLY A 249 -4.15 -5.48 20.91
C GLY A 249 -5.17 -6.17 21.81
N SER A 250 -4.89 -6.22 23.11
CA SER A 250 -5.77 -6.83 24.09
C SER A 250 -5.94 -5.94 25.31
N ASP A 251 -7.09 -6.05 25.96
CA ASP A 251 -7.35 -5.46 27.27
C ASP A 251 -8.15 -6.43 28.13
N THR A 252 -8.07 -6.27 29.46
CA THR A 252 -8.59 -7.23 30.43
C THR A 252 -9.38 -6.54 31.52
N ILE A 253 -10.55 -7.07 31.84
CA ILE A 253 -11.43 -6.57 32.90
C ILE A 253 -11.82 -7.69 33.86
N ALA A 254 -12.00 -7.36 35.15
CA ALA A 254 -12.46 -8.33 36.14
C ALA A 254 -13.94 -8.67 35.95
N PHE A 255 -14.31 -9.91 36.25
CA PHE A 255 -15.70 -10.37 36.38
C PHE A 255 -15.82 -11.29 37.59
N ASN A 256 -17.00 -11.33 38.22
CA ASN A 256 -17.21 -11.98 39.52
C ASN A 256 -18.41 -12.93 39.53
#